data_AF-A0A432HIW0-F1
#
_entry.id   AF-A0A432HIW0-F1
#
_cell.length_a   1.000
_cell.length_b   1.000
_cell.length_c   1.000
_cell.angle_alpha   90.00
_cell.angle_beta   90.00
_cell.angle_gamma   90.00
#
_symmetry.space_group_name_H-M   'P 1'
#
loop_
_entity.id
_entity.type
_entity.pdbx_description
1 polymer ?
#
loop_
_entity_poly.entity_id
_entity_poly.type
_entity_poly.pdbx_seq_one_letter_code
_entity_poly.pdbx_strand_id
1 'polypeptide(L)'
;MPRVVSKVEGDSSAVFVDLGIDTKKNRAIKFGEIRDIWIDDVTGEEVSHGLRLQTVMNAKYQRGRQSVHQYLRMTSIVNPHATITLTVRDRDGGIIDAGHWPRTTDKLPRVVTEIKPHPHGIHLGTLQRMLREAEERKMTSFLRHNFSGVSMRAAREILEKAGLDESRQPRRIRAEEAQLILDCFQKVKLLNPPTDCLSPIKDLLIKKSLSKAIDSRFASTVTRDPQVTQGNPFQVEIGLVFGGDLAADSPIEILRFANRVPLMYQQGGCLLTKALESIDWKRYGLEQPGGRGIPKGPAAVLIHLASTNVQFTSEAKEAVAVNEEVLEEIRRALLEVGRGLKNHLKKSSQRKKAQEKFELINVILPEISRKSSQLLNREEPNLAPIITQIMNAVFCEEELGWDKERGLATCDITVLNYTARARAYTILAKWPESDYVAMENNPLGGRKEAHGLWAWRLDTLNPGTSATISFSLSGLSKGQWSDTDIFFRGNGDIIGATKIDEKLLEEMRNREALSAAEEEVRKAESGIGPLAERAEENLRDDPEQESTPVDPGSLDWVPNQEGGE
;
A
#
# COMPACT_ATOMS: atom_id res chain seq x y z
N MET A 1 -37.07 1.38 -18.55
CA MET A 1 -35.75 1.51 -19.23
C MET A 1 -34.85 2.33 -18.31
N PRO A 2 -33.52 2.10 -18.29
CA PRO A 2 -32.60 2.96 -17.56
C PRO A 2 -32.61 4.37 -18.17
N ARG A 3 -32.78 5.37 -17.31
CA ARG A 3 -32.66 6.79 -17.62
C ARG A 3 -31.27 7.27 -17.22
N VAL A 4 -30.60 7.96 -18.13
CA VAL A 4 -29.25 8.50 -17.95
C VAL A 4 -29.30 10.02 -18.06
N VAL A 5 -28.71 10.70 -17.09
CA VAL A 5 -28.51 12.15 -17.11
C VAL A 5 -27.02 12.42 -17.01
N SER A 6 -26.45 13.14 -17.96
CA SER A 6 -25.02 13.45 -18.00
C SER A 6 -24.78 14.92 -18.31
N LYS A 7 -23.88 15.57 -17.56
CA LYS A 7 -23.43 16.94 -17.83
C LYS A 7 -21.90 16.98 -17.78
N VAL A 8 -21.28 17.40 -18.88
CA VAL A 8 -19.83 17.56 -18.96
C VAL A 8 -19.47 18.93 -18.38
N GLU A 9 -18.32 19.01 -17.72
CA GLU A 9 -17.81 20.29 -17.23
C GLU A 9 -17.62 21.27 -18.39
N GLY A 10 -18.27 22.44 -18.31
CA GLY A 10 -18.25 23.47 -19.36
C GLY A 10 -19.50 23.49 -20.27
N ASP A 11 -20.32 22.43 -20.27
CA ASP A 11 -21.57 22.44 -21.02
C ASP A 11 -22.67 23.20 -20.27
N SER A 12 -23.44 24.00 -21.01
CA SER A 12 -24.55 24.81 -20.45
C SER A 12 -25.78 23.99 -20.09
N SER A 13 -25.96 22.80 -20.66
CA SER A 13 -27.13 21.94 -20.47
C SER A 13 -26.73 20.48 -20.26
N ALA A 14 -27.45 19.75 -19.42
CA ALA A 14 -27.31 18.32 -19.27
C ALA A 14 -28.08 17.56 -20.36
N VAL A 15 -27.60 16.38 -20.74
CA VAL A 15 -28.27 15.45 -21.65
C VAL A 15 -29.04 14.42 -20.85
N PHE A 16 -30.34 14.33 -21.09
CA PHE A 16 -31.25 13.31 -20.55
C PHE A 16 -31.55 12.31 -21.67
N VAL A 17 -31.33 11.03 -21.44
CA VAL A 17 -31.60 9.99 -22.43
C VAL A 17 -32.08 8.70 -21.78
N ASP A 18 -33.08 8.06 -22.39
CA ASP A 18 -33.48 6.71 -22.03
C ASP A 18 -32.76 5.70 -22.93
N LEU A 19 -32.14 4.70 -22.32
CA LEU A 19 -31.36 3.70 -23.02
C LEU A 19 -32.07 2.35 -23.03
N GLY A 20 -32.07 1.70 -24.19
CA GLY A 20 -32.45 0.30 -24.39
C GLY A 20 -31.33 -0.47 -25.10
N ILE A 21 -31.44 -1.79 -25.15
CA ILE A 21 -30.52 -2.66 -25.90
C ILE A 21 -31.30 -3.58 -26.82
N ASP A 22 -30.94 -3.58 -28.10
CA ASP A 22 -31.36 -4.61 -29.05
C ASP A 22 -30.45 -5.83 -28.88
N THR A 23 -30.96 -6.85 -28.20
CA THR A 23 -30.20 -8.09 -27.93
C THR A 23 -29.92 -8.91 -29.19
N LYS A 24 -30.70 -8.75 -30.27
CA LYS A 24 -30.45 -9.48 -31.53
C LYS A 24 -29.29 -8.90 -32.30
N LYS A 25 -29.11 -7.57 -32.27
CA LYS A 25 -28.06 -6.86 -32.99
C LYS A 25 -26.87 -6.47 -32.12
N ASN A 26 -26.97 -6.66 -30.80
CA ASN A 26 -26.03 -6.15 -29.81
C ASN A 26 -25.76 -4.64 -29.99
N ARG A 27 -26.83 -3.86 -30.15
CA ARG A 27 -26.77 -2.40 -30.36
C ARG A 27 -27.62 -1.66 -29.35
N ALA A 28 -27.11 -0.55 -28.85
CA ALA A 28 -27.88 0.35 -28.00
C ALA A 28 -28.98 1.06 -28.81
N ILE A 29 -30.14 1.22 -28.20
CA ILE A 29 -31.24 2.03 -28.72
C ILE A 29 -31.41 3.22 -27.78
N LYS A 30 -31.45 4.43 -28.32
CA LYS A 30 -31.67 5.66 -27.56
C LYS A 30 -33.10 6.16 -27.79
N PHE A 31 -33.74 6.62 -26.72
CA PHE A 31 -35.08 7.23 -26.76
C PHE A 31 -35.09 8.50 -25.92
N GLY A 32 -35.97 9.45 -26.27
CA GLY A 32 -36.27 10.60 -25.41
C GLY A 32 -35.06 11.49 -25.09
N GLU A 33 -34.18 11.73 -26.05
CA GLU A 33 -33.03 12.62 -25.85
C GLU A 33 -33.50 14.07 -25.70
N ILE A 34 -33.24 14.66 -24.53
CA ILE A 34 -33.61 16.03 -24.18
C ILE A 34 -32.37 16.72 -23.60
N ARG A 35 -32.20 18.01 -23.89
CA ARG A 35 -31.21 18.86 -23.23
C ARG A 35 -31.91 19.86 -22.34
N ASP A 36 -31.55 19.87 -21.06
CA ASP A 36 -32.16 20.77 -20.08
C ASP A 36 -31.19 21.04 -18.92
N ILE A 37 -31.56 21.97 -18.04
CA ILE A 37 -30.84 22.26 -16.81
C ILE A 37 -31.02 21.07 -15.85
N TRP A 38 -29.91 20.57 -15.30
CA TRP A 38 -29.96 19.51 -14.30
C TRP A 38 -29.95 20.12 -12.91
N ILE A 39 -31.09 20.04 -12.23
CA ILE A 39 -31.27 20.45 -10.83
C ILE A 39 -31.19 19.20 -9.95
N ASP A 40 -30.47 19.27 -8.84
CA ASP A 40 -30.44 18.21 -7.84
C ASP A 40 -31.76 18.18 -7.05
N ASP A 41 -32.42 17.02 -7.03
CA ASP A 41 -33.68 16.82 -6.32
C ASP A 41 -33.55 17.00 -4.80
N VAL A 42 -32.32 16.90 -4.25
CA VAL A 42 -32.05 16.99 -2.81
C VAL A 42 -31.71 18.41 -2.38
N THR A 43 -30.79 19.08 -3.09
CA THR A 43 -30.33 20.43 -2.71
C THR A 43 -31.12 21.54 -3.40
N GLY A 44 -31.80 21.25 -4.50
CA GLY A 44 -32.48 22.25 -5.34
C GLY A 44 -31.51 23.13 -6.15
N GLU A 45 -30.22 22.82 -6.13
CA GLU A 45 -29.18 23.57 -6.84
C GLU A 45 -28.90 22.97 -8.22
N GLU A 46 -28.39 23.80 -9.14
CA GLU A 46 -27.96 23.33 -10.45
C GLU A 46 -26.65 22.51 -10.33
N VAL A 47 -26.67 21.30 -10.87
CA VAL A 47 -25.49 20.44 -10.94
C VAL A 47 -24.56 20.96 -12.03
N SER A 48 -23.30 21.22 -11.70
CA SER A 48 -22.31 21.75 -12.65
C SER A 48 -21.78 20.70 -13.63
N HIS A 49 -21.57 19.46 -13.16
CA HIS A 49 -21.12 18.33 -13.97
C HIS A 49 -21.45 17.01 -13.26
N GLY A 50 -21.52 15.89 -13.99
CA GLY A 50 -21.67 14.56 -13.42
C GLY A 50 -22.48 13.59 -14.27
N LEU A 51 -22.77 12.42 -13.70
CA LEU A 51 -23.57 11.35 -14.31
C LEU A 51 -24.55 10.78 -13.28
N ARG A 52 -25.84 10.71 -13.62
CA ARG A 52 -26.87 10.02 -12.85
C ARG A 52 -27.48 8.90 -13.67
N LEU A 53 -27.57 7.72 -13.06
CA LEU A 53 -28.21 6.54 -13.62
C LEU A 53 -29.41 6.17 -12.75
N GLN A 54 -30.59 6.12 -13.36
CA GLN A 54 -31.82 5.66 -12.72
C GLN A 54 -32.32 4.42 -13.45
N THR A 55 -32.58 3.35 -12.73
CA THR A 55 -33.10 2.12 -13.33
C THR A 55 -34.15 1.49 -12.42
N VAL A 56 -35.10 0.79 -13.04
CA VAL A 56 -36.13 0.01 -12.36
C VAL A 56 -35.78 -1.45 -12.58
N MET A 57 -35.60 -2.19 -11.50
CA MET A 57 -35.26 -3.62 -11.54
C MET A 57 -36.03 -4.39 -10.47
N ASN A 58 -36.32 -5.65 -10.76
CA ASN A 58 -36.87 -6.58 -9.77
C ASN A 58 -35.73 -7.04 -8.84
N ALA A 59 -35.63 -6.41 -7.67
CA ALA A 59 -34.60 -6.72 -6.68
C ALA A 59 -35.19 -6.73 -5.25
N LYS A 60 -34.51 -7.42 -4.33
CA LYS A 60 -34.82 -7.42 -2.91
C LYS A 60 -33.65 -6.79 -2.14
N TYR A 61 -33.91 -5.76 -1.36
CA TYR A 61 -32.92 -5.19 -0.47
C TYR A 61 -32.60 -6.18 0.66
N GLN A 62 -31.35 -6.63 0.75
CA GLN A 62 -30.88 -7.53 1.80
C GLN A 62 -30.08 -6.73 2.83
N ARG A 63 -30.34 -6.99 4.12
CA ARG A 63 -29.57 -6.45 5.25
C ARG A 63 -28.52 -7.47 5.72
N GLY A 64 -27.48 -6.99 6.41
CA GLY A 64 -26.43 -7.83 6.99
C GLY A 64 -25.09 -7.74 6.26
N ARG A 65 -24.25 -8.77 6.38
CA ARG A 65 -22.84 -8.75 5.93
C ARG A 65 -22.65 -8.66 4.42
N GLN A 66 -23.65 -9.06 3.64
CA GLN A 66 -23.63 -9.03 2.16
C GLN A 66 -24.56 -7.94 1.59
N SER A 67 -24.91 -6.95 2.42
CA SER A 67 -25.79 -5.85 2.04
C SER A 67 -25.06 -4.78 1.20
N VAL A 68 -25.86 -3.99 0.47
CA VAL A 68 -25.37 -2.79 -0.21
C VAL A 68 -24.78 -1.79 0.78
N HIS A 69 -25.37 -1.66 1.96
CA HIS A 69 -24.82 -0.84 3.05
C HIS A 69 -23.39 -1.26 3.38
N GLN A 70 -23.13 -2.56 3.60
CA GLN A 70 -21.79 -3.05 3.91
C GLN A 70 -20.82 -2.83 2.74
N TYR A 71 -21.28 -3.02 1.49
CA TYR A 71 -20.45 -2.75 0.31
C TYR A 71 -19.98 -1.29 0.27
N LEU A 72 -20.90 -0.34 0.48
CA LEU A 72 -20.59 1.08 0.49
C LEU A 72 -19.72 1.47 1.69
N ARG A 73 -19.96 0.88 2.87
CA ARG A 73 -19.09 1.02 4.04
C ARG A 73 -17.66 0.58 3.70
N MET A 74 -17.47 -0.62 3.14
CA MET A 74 -16.16 -1.13 2.74
C MET A 74 -15.51 -0.25 1.64
N THR A 75 -16.31 0.23 0.69
CA THR A 75 -15.85 1.14 -0.37
C THR A 75 -15.31 2.44 0.21
N SER A 76 -15.96 2.98 1.24
CA SER A 76 -15.52 4.21 1.92
C SER A 76 -14.18 4.04 2.64
N ILE A 77 -13.87 2.84 3.15
CA ILE A 77 -12.60 2.54 3.83
C ILE A 77 -11.43 2.61 2.84
N VAL A 78 -11.63 2.09 1.63
CA VAL A 78 -10.56 2.00 0.63
C VAL A 78 -10.47 3.25 -0.27
N ASN A 79 -11.54 4.03 -0.34
CA ASN A 79 -11.58 5.29 -1.07
C ASN A 79 -11.80 6.47 -0.10
N PRO A 80 -10.80 6.80 0.74
CA PRO A 80 -10.93 7.83 1.77
C PRO A 80 -11.08 9.25 1.21
N HIS A 81 -10.92 9.43 -0.10
CA HIS A 81 -11.12 10.70 -0.81
C HIS A 81 -12.55 10.89 -1.32
N ALA A 82 -13.41 9.86 -1.22
CA ALA A 82 -14.79 9.93 -1.66
C ALA A 82 -15.74 10.17 -0.47
N THR A 83 -16.79 10.96 -0.70
CA THR A 83 -17.96 11.02 0.19
C THR A 83 -19.04 10.15 -0.42
N ILE A 84 -19.59 9.23 0.36
CA ILE A 84 -20.60 8.27 -0.10
C ILE A 84 -21.85 8.44 0.77
N THR A 85 -23.00 8.63 0.13
CA THR A 85 -24.31 8.68 0.81
C THR A 85 -25.22 7.59 0.24
N LEU A 86 -25.85 6.84 1.13
CA LEU A 86 -26.86 5.83 0.82
C LEU A 86 -28.18 6.28 1.45
N THR A 87 -29.26 6.20 0.68
CA THR A 87 -30.62 6.36 1.19
C THR A 87 -31.50 5.28 0.59
N VAL A 88 -32.05 4.42 1.45
CA VAL A 88 -32.96 3.36 1.05
C VAL A 88 -34.34 3.68 1.60
N ARG A 89 -35.32 3.76 0.70
CA ARG A 89 -36.72 4.05 1.02
C ARG A 89 -37.58 2.82 0.76
N ASP A 90 -38.58 2.61 1.60
CA ASP A 90 -39.63 1.63 1.36
C ASP A 90 -40.67 2.18 0.36
N ARG A 91 -41.66 1.34 0.00
CA ARG A 91 -42.79 1.69 -0.88
C ARG A 91 -43.58 2.89 -0.38
N ASP A 92 -43.70 3.03 0.94
CA ASP A 92 -44.43 4.13 1.59
C ASP A 92 -43.56 5.40 1.77
N GLY A 93 -42.33 5.41 1.24
CA GLY A 93 -41.41 6.54 1.31
C GLY A 93 -40.60 6.64 2.61
N GLY A 94 -40.89 5.80 3.60
CA GLY A 94 -40.13 5.72 4.86
C GLY A 94 -38.67 5.28 4.63
N ILE A 95 -37.72 5.91 5.30
CA ILE A 95 -36.31 5.53 5.22
C ILE A 95 -36.09 4.26 6.04
N ILE A 96 -35.67 3.19 5.37
CA ILE A 96 -35.42 1.89 6.01
C ILE A 96 -33.93 1.64 6.25
N ASP A 97 -33.05 2.36 5.56
CA ASP A 97 -31.61 2.30 5.76
C ASP A 97 -30.98 3.59 5.21
N ALA A 98 -29.97 4.10 5.89
CA ALA A 98 -29.23 5.27 5.47
C ALA A 98 -27.77 5.12 5.90
N GLY A 99 -26.87 5.62 5.06
CA GLY A 99 -25.45 5.68 5.35
C GLY A 99 -24.89 6.99 4.84
N HIS A 100 -24.01 7.61 5.63
CA HIS A 100 -23.25 8.77 5.20
C HIS A 100 -21.81 8.60 5.65
N TRP A 101 -20.92 8.41 4.69
CA TRP A 101 -19.50 8.24 4.91
C TRP A 101 -18.77 9.42 4.28
N PRO A 102 -18.47 10.48 5.06
CA PRO A 102 -17.74 11.63 4.54
C PRO A 102 -16.30 11.24 4.24
N ARG A 103 -15.69 11.91 3.26
CA ARG A 103 -14.26 11.76 2.97
C ARG A 103 -13.40 12.06 4.20
N THR A 104 -12.21 11.48 4.21
CA THR A 104 -11.19 11.61 5.27
C THR A 104 -9.96 12.37 4.78
N THR A 105 -9.78 12.48 3.47
CA THR A 105 -8.69 13.22 2.84
C THR A 105 -9.20 13.91 1.58
N ASP A 106 -8.68 15.10 1.27
CA ASP A 106 -8.90 15.75 -0.03
C ASP A 106 -7.81 15.39 -1.05
N LYS A 107 -6.72 14.76 -0.60
CA LYS A 107 -5.65 14.29 -1.49
C LYS A 107 -6.16 13.14 -2.36
N LEU A 108 -6.21 13.40 -3.68
CA LEU A 108 -6.55 12.40 -4.67
C LEU A 108 -5.41 11.38 -4.85
N PRO A 109 -5.75 10.13 -5.20
CA PRO A 109 -4.77 9.13 -5.62
C PRO A 109 -3.98 9.58 -6.85
N ARG A 110 -2.75 9.07 -6.99
CA ARG A 110 -1.95 9.28 -8.21
C ARG A 110 -2.67 8.65 -9.40
N VAL A 111 -2.72 9.39 -10.51
CA VAL A 111 -3.19 8.90 -11.80
C VAL A 111 -2.21 7.84 -12.31
N VAL A 112 -2.74 6.68 -12.67
CA VAL A 112 -1.94 5.58 -13.22
C VAL A 112 -1.79 5.75 -14.72
N THR A 113 -0.62 5.37 -15.22
CA THR A 113 -0.35 5.29 -16.66
C THR A 113 -0.61 3.88 -17.16
N GLU A 114 -1.24 3.76 -18.33
CA GLU A 114 -1.38 2.48 -19.01
C GLU A 114 0.00 1.91 -19.38
N ILE A 115 0.15 0.59 -19.23
CA ILE A 115 1.38 -0.12 -19.59
C ILE A 115 1.10 -1.15 -20.67
N LYS A 116 2.13 -1.39 -21.48
CA LYS A 116 2.11 -2.46 -22.48
C LYS A 116 2.16 -3.83 -21.79
N PRO A 117 1.57 -4.87 -22.40
CA PRO A 117 1.66 -6.21 -21.86
C PRO A 117 3.12 -6.69 -21.77
N HIS A 118 3.44 -7.44 -20.73
CA HIS A 118 4.73 -8.09 -20.60
C HIS A 118 4.70 -9.50 -21.25
N PRO A 119 5.76 -9.95 -21.94
CA PRO A 119 5.75 -11.22 -22.67
C PRO A 119 5.45 -12.46 -21.81
N HIS A 120 5.90 -12.50 -20.55
CA HIS A 120 5.61 -13.62 -19.63
C HIS A 120 4.11 -13.82 -19.31
N GLY A 121 3.29 -12.78 -19.48
CA GLY A 121 1.85 -12.82 -19.15
C GLY A 121 0.95 -13.06 -20.36
N ILE A 122 1.54 -13.28 -21.52
CA ILE A 122 0.80 -13.37 -22.78
C ILE A 122 0.45 -14.82 -23.07
N HIS A 123 -0.75 -15.01 -23.63
CA HIS A 123 -1.21 -16.31 -24.10
C HIS A 123 -1.23 -16.33 -25.63
N LEU A 124 -1.20 -17.53 -26.21
CA LEU A 124 -1.18 -17.72 -27.67
C LEU A 124 -2.27 -16.93 -28.39
N GLY A 125 -3.51 -16.97 -27.89
CA GLY A 125 -4.64 -16.25 -28.50
C GLY A 125 -4.44 -14.72 -28.51
N THR A 126 -3.90 -14.16 -27.42
CA THR A 126 -3.58 -12.73 -27.33
C THR A 126 -2.46 -12.37 -28.28
N LEU A 127 -1.39 -13.16 -28.33
CA LEU A 127 -0.27 -12.96 -29.25
C LEU A 127 -0.74 -13.00 -30.71
N GLN A 128 -1.57 -13.97 -31.09
CA GLN A 128 -2.14 -14.09 -32.43
C GLN A 128 -3.05 -12.92 -32.81
N ARG A 129 -3.76 -12.33 -31.85
CA ARG A 129 -4.53 -11.10 -32.09
C ARG A 129 -3.58 -9.92 -32.32
N MET A 130 -2.58 -9.74 -31.46
CA MET A 130 -1.58 -8.68 -31.59
C MET A 130 -0.82 -8.78 -32.93
N LEU A 131 -0.43 -9.98 -33.34
CA LEU A 131 0.24 -10.20 -34.63
C LEU A 131 -0.63 -9.83 -35.84
N ARG A 132 -1.95 -10.03 -35.75
CA ARG A 132 -2.91 -9.65 -36.81
C ARG A 132 -3.15 -8.14 -36.86
N GLU A 133 -3.20 -7.50 -35.70
CA GLU A 133 -3.44 -6.05 -35.55
C GLU A 133 -2.15 -5.23 -35.72
N ALA A 134 -0.97 -5.87 -35.67
CA ALA A 134 0.34 -5.24 -35.78
C ALA A 134 0.45 -4.29 -36.98
N GLU A 135 1.03 -3.11 -36.74
CA GLU A 135 1.29 -2.09 -37.75
C GLU A 135 2.74 -2.14 -38.25
N GLU A 136 3.63 -2.78 -37.48
CA GLU A 136 5.05 -2.85 -37.77
C GLU A 136 5.37 -3.80 -38.94
N ARG A 137 6.35 -3.40 -39.76
CA ARG A 137 6.80 -4.20 -40.90
C ARG A 137 7.77 -5.33 -40.53
N LYS A 138 8.48 -5.19 -39.41
CA LYS A 138 9.53 -6.12 -38.95
C LYS A 138 9.16 -6.70 -37.59
N MET A 139 9.50 -7.97 -37.37
CA MET A 139 9.21 -8.66 -36.12
C MET A 139 9.97 -8.09 -34.93
N THR A 140 11.23 -7.67 -35.13
CA THR A 140 12.02 -7.03 -34.07
C THR A 140 11.39 -5.74 -33.56
N SER A 141 10.86 -4.92 -34.48
CA SER A 141 10.13 -3.69 -34.15
C SER A 141 8.83 -4.00 -33.41
N PHE A 142 8.07 -4.99 -33.88
CA PHE A 142 6.85 -5.44 -33.21
C PHE A 142 7.11 -5.85 -31.76
N LEU A 143 8.12 -6.68 -31.51
CA LEU A 143 8.46 -7.14 -30.17
C LEU A 143 8.90 -5.99 -29.23
N ARG A 144 9.66 -5.02 -29.74
CA ARG A 144 10.08 -3.83 -28.95
C ARG A 144 8.92 -2.89 -28.65
N HIS A 145 8.05 -2.63 -29.61
CA HIS A 145 7.04 -1.59 -29.47
C HIS A 145 5.75 -2.08 -28.79
N ASN A 146 5.43 -3.37 -28.85
CA ASN A 146 4.16 -3.87 -28.32
C ASN A 146 4.28 -4.52 -26.94
N PHE A 147 5.49 -4.81 -26.47
CA PHE A 147 5.71 -5.45 -25.18
C PHE A 147 6.55 -4.58 -24.24
N SER A 148 6.21 -4.61 -22.96
CA SER A 148 7.03 -4.00 -21.91
C SER A 148 8.24 -4.89 -21.59
N GLY A 149 9.39 -4.27 -21.28
CA GLY A 149 10.59 -4.97 -20.82
C GLY A 149 11.38 -5.69 -21.92
N VAL A 150 11.06 -5.45 -23.19
CA VAL A 150 11.76 -6.03 -24.35
C VAL A 150 12.70 -5.00 -24.99
N SER A 151 14.00 -5.20 -24.78
CA SER A 151 15.04 -4.44 -25.50
C SER A 151 15.25 -4.97 -26.91
N MET A 152 15.91 -4.19 -27.78
CA MET A 152 16.30 -4.67 -29.12
C MET A 152 17.13 -5.96 -29.06
N ARG A 153 18.02 -6.07 -28.07
CA ARG A 153 18.83 -7.27 -27.84
C ARG A 153 17.96 -8.47 -27.50
N ALA A 154 17.03 -8.30 -26.56
CA ALA A 154 16.11 -9.37 -26.16
C ALA A 154 15.19 -9.80 -27.32
N ALA A 155 14.69 -8.85 -28.11
CA ALA A 155 13.88 -9.13 -29.29
C ALA A 155 14.64 -10.00 -30.31
N ARG A 156 15.91 -9.69 -30.59
CA ARG A 156 16.75 -10.51 -31.48
C ARG A 156 16.99 -11.91 -30.90
N GLU A 157 17.32 -12.00 -29.62
CA GLU A 157 17.55 -13.28 -28.94
C GLU A 157 16.31 -14.18 -28.97
N ILE A 158 15.11 -13.60 -28.78
CA ILE A 158 13.84 -14.33 -28.87
C ILE A 158 13.65 -14.91 -30.27
N LEU A 159 13.92 -14.12 -31.32
CA LEU A 159 13.72 -14.55 -32.71
C LEU A 159 14.75 -15.58 -33.16
N GLU A 160 16.00 -15.42 -32.75
CA GLU A 160 17.07 -16.39 -33.00
C GLU A 160 16.72 -17.75 -32.38
N LYS A 161 16.28 -17.77 -31.11
CA LYS A 161 15.84 -19.00 -30.43
C LYS A 161 14.57 -19.61 -31.02
N ALA A 162 13.69 -18.79 -31.56
CA ALA A 162 12.48 -19.23 -32.25
C ALA A 162 12.73 -19.70 -33.70
N GLY A 163 13.95 -19.50 -34.24
CA GLY A 163 14.27 -19.83 -35.63
C GLY A 163 13.59 -18.92 -36.65
N LEU A 164 13.32 -17.66 -36.29
CA LEU A 164 12.61 -16.68 -37.11
C LEU A 164 13.52 -15.53 -37.54
N ASP A 165 13.37 -15.09 -38.78
CA ASP A 165 14.08 -13.94 -39.34
C ASP A 165 13.55 -12.61 -38.74
N GLU A 166 14.47 -11.70 -38.39
CA GLU A 166 14.17 -10.36 -37.86
C GLU A 166 13.26 -9.52 -38.78
N SER A 167 13.41 -9.70 -40.09
CA SER A 167 12.70 -8.96 -41.14
C SER A 167 11.29 -9.50 -41.42
N ARG A 168 10.91 -10.63 -40.80
CA ARG A 168 9.63 -11.27 -41.07
C ARG A 168 8.47 -10.39 -40.62
N GLN A 169 7.42 -10.36 -41.43
CA GLN A 169 6.24 -9.54 -41.17
C GLN A 169 5.36 -10.17 -40.07
N PRO A 170 4.96 -9.40 -39.03
CA PRO A 170 4.10 -9.88 -37.94
C PRO A 170 2.82 -10.56 -38.41
N ARG A 171 2.11 -9.95 -39.37
CA ARG A 171 0.85 -10.48 -39.91
C ARG A 171 0.97 -11.82 -40.64
N ARG A 172 2.19 -12.23 -40.99
CA ARG A 172 2.47 -13.49 -41.73
C ARG A 172 2.93 -14.64 -40.83
N ILE A 173 3.05 -14.42 -39.51
CA ILE A 173 3.43 -15.45 -38.56
C ILE A 173 2.28 -16.46 -38.39
N ARG A 174 2.61 -17.75 -38.54
CA ARG A 174 1.66 -18.85 -38.36
C ARG A 174 1.47 -19.17 -36.88
N ALA A 175 0.40 -19.91 -36.56
CA ALA A 175 0.11 -20.32 -35.18
C ALA A 175 1.24 -21.14 -34.53
N GLU A 176 1.87 -22.04 -35.30
CA GLU A 176 3.00 -22.86 -34.85
C GLU A 176 4.22 -21.99 -34.52
N GLU A 177 4.55 -21.03 -35.39
CA GLU A 177 5.63 -20.06 -35.18
C GLU A 177 5.35 -19.15 -33.98
N ALA A 178 4.10 -18.73 -33.78
CA ALA A 178 3.70 -17.96 -32.61
C ALA A 178 3.84 -18.75 -31.29
N GLN A 179 3.61 -20.06 -31.31
CA GLN A 179 3.85 -20.93 -30.16
C GLN A 179 5.35 -20.99 -29.82
N LEU A 180 6.23 -21.09 -30.82
CA LEU A 180 7.68 -21.06 -30.61
C LEU A 180 8.14 -19.74 -29.98
N ILE A 181 7.61 -18.60 -30.43
CA ILE A 181 7.88 -17.29 -29.83
C ILE A 181 7.43 -17.28 -28.36
N LEU A 182 6.24 -17.81 -28.07
CA LEU A 182 5.69 -17.85 -26.71
C LEU A 182 6.54 -18.70 -25.77
N ASP A 183 7.02 -19.85 -26.23
CA ASP A 183 7.93 -20.71 -25.47
C ASP A 183 9.28 -20.03 -25.23
N CYS A 184 9.73 -19.18 -26.16
CA CYS A 184 10.94 -18.38 -26.01
C CYS A 184 10.77 -17.24 -25.01
N PHE A 185 9.58 -16.64 -24.88
CA PHE A 185 9.31 -15.60 -23.87
C PHE A 185 9.63 -16.08 -22.46
N GLN A 186 9.33 -17.34 -22.11
CA GLN A 186 9.62 -17.90 -20.78
C GLN A 186 11.11 -18.22 -20.55
N LYS A 187 11.90 -18.37 -21.63
CA LYS A 187 13.30 -18.80 -21.57
C LYS A 187 14.29 -17.63 -21.61
N VAL A 188 13.89 -16.51 -22.21
CA VAL A 188 14.73 -15.31 -22.33
C VAL A 188 14.55 -14.44 -21.09
N LYS A 189 15.67 -13.91 -20.57
CA LYS A 189 15.61 -12.98 -19.43
C LYS A 189 15.13 -11.62 -19.93
N LEU A 190 13.97 -11.21 -19.44
CA LEU A 190 13.35 -9.92 -19.75
C LEU A 190 13.39 -8.99 -18.53
N LEU A 191 13.32 -7.69 -18.79
CA LEU A 191 13.24 -6.69 -17.74
C LEU A 191 11.84 -6.69 -17.14
N ASN A 192 11.76 -6.45 -15.83
CA ASN A 192 10.48 -6.34 -15.15
C ASN A 192 9.65 -5.18 -15.72
N PRO A 193 8.32 -5.35 -15.85
CA PRO A 193 7.42 -4.26 -16.22
C PRO A 193 7.45 -3.12 -15.22
N PRO A 194 7.18 -1.87 -15.66
CA PRO A 194 7.17 -0.71 -14.79
C PRO A 194 6.04 -0.79 -13.75
N THR A 195 6.34 -0.38 -12.52
CA THR A 195 5.42 -0.46 -11.37
C THR A 195 4.56 0.80 -11.18
N ASP A 196 4.80 1.86 -11.95
CA ASP A 196 4.03 3.12 -11.94
C ASP A 196 2.57 2.99 -12.39
N CYS A 197 2.20 1.82 -12.93
CA CYS A 197 0.82 1.47 -13.28
C CYS A 197 -0.08 1.15 -12.09
N LEU A 198 0.48 1.04 -10.87
CA LEU A 198 -0.27 0.70 -9.66
C LEU A 198 -0.65 1.96 -8.87
N SER A 199 -1.85 1.96 -8.30
CA SER A 199 -2.33 3.02 -7.39
C SER A 199 -2.63 2.42 -6.01
N PRO A 200 -1.61 2.18 -5.16
CA PRO A 200 -1.81 1.76 -3.78
C PRO A 200 -2.64 2.77 -2.97
N ILE A 201 -3.24 2.34 -1.87
CA ILE A 201 -3.94 3.22 -0.92
C ILE A 201 -2.93 3.94 -0.02
N LYS A 202 -1.84 3.24 0.36
CA LYS A 202 -0.77 3.61 1.29
C LYS A 202 -1.16 3.49 2.77
N ASP A 203 -0.16 3.10 3.58
CA ASP A 203 -0.26 2.85 5.02
C ASP A 203 -1.01 3.92 5.81
N LEU A 204 -0.64 5.18 5.60
CA LEU A 204 -1.20 6.29 6.36
C LEU A 204 -2.71 6.47 6.11
N LEU A 205 -3.15 6.25 4.87
CA LEU A 205 -4.55 6.34 4.49
C LEU A 205 -5.34 5.13 5.01
N ILE A 206 -4.78 3.92 4.90
CA ILE A 206 -5.38 2.70 5.47
C ILE A 206 -5.58 2.85 6.97
N LYS A 207 -4.56 3.35 7.70
CA LYS A 207 -4.66 3.58 9.14
C LYS A 207 -5.78 4.57 9.48
N LYS A 208 -5.84 5.70 8.77
CA LYS A 208 -6.89 6.71 8.97
C LYS A 208 -8.29 6.16 8.70
N SER A 209 -8.48 5.44 7.60
CA SER A 209 -9.79 4.93 7.23
C SER A 209 -10.25 3.79 8.12
N LEU A 210 -9.34 2.92 8.56
CA LEU A 210 -9.64 1.89 9.54
C LEU A 210 -10.00 2.47 10.91
N SER A 211 -9.22 3.42 11.43
CA SER A 211 -9.53 4.08 12.72
C SER A 211 -10.84 4.87 12.71
N LYS A 212 -11.26 5.39 11.55
CA LYS A 212 -12.56 6.08 11.41
C LYS A 212 -13.73 5.11 11.30
N ALA A 213 -13.54 3.98 10.61
CA ALA A 213 -14.60 3.02 10.33
C ALA A 213 -14.83 1.99 11.44
N ILE A 214 -13.81 1.77 12.27
CA ILE A 214 -13.82 0.84 13.41
C ILE A 214 -13.15 1.57 14.58
N ASP A 215 -13.92 1.89 15.62
CA ASP A 215 -13.34 2.39 16.87
C ASP A 215 -12.43 1.30 17.42
N SER A 216 -11.15 1.63 17.58
CA SER A 216 -10.10 0.66 17.83
C SER A 216 -8.98 1.25 18.64
N ARG A 217 -8.40 0.41 19.50
CA ARG A 217 -7.30 0.82 20.38
C ARG A 217 -5.95 0.74 19.71
N PHE A 218 -5.85 -0.08 18.65
CA PHE A 218 -4.60 -0.32 17.94
C PHE A 218 -4.85 -0.57 16.45
N ALA A 219 -4.01 0.03 15.61
CA ALA A 219 -3.99 -0.20 14.18
C ALA A 219 -2.55 -0.34 13.69
N SER A 220 -2.27 -1.39 12.93
CA SER A 220 -0.98 -1.69 12.29
C SER A 220 -1.20 -1.87 10.79
N THR A 221 -0.37 -1.25 9.98
CA THR A 221 -0.47 -1.28 8.51
C THR A 221 0.88 -1.56 7.88
N VAL A 222 0.88 -2.28 6.77
CA VAL A 222 2.06 -2.60 5.98
C VAL A 222 1.71 -2.48 4.50
N THR A 223 2.47 -1.67 3.77
CA THR A 223 2.47 -1.55 2.31
C THR A 223 3.77 -2.15 1.83
N ARG A 224 3.71 -3.26 1.09
CA ARG A 224 4.91 -3.89 0.55
C ARG A 224 5.33 -3.26 -0.78
N ASP A 225 6.59 -3.46 -1.15
CA ASP A 225 7.08 -3.04 -2.45
C ASP A 225 6.38 -3.82 -3.58
N PRO A 226 6.12 -3.20 -4.74
CA PRO A 226 5.53 -3.90 -5.87
C PRO A 226 6.39 -5.09 -6.32
N GLN A 227 5.74 -6.19 -6.63
CA GLN A 227 6.34 -7.40 -7.19
C GLN A 227 5.70 -7.71 -8.55
N VAL A 228 6.27 -8.65 -9.31
CA VAL A 228 5.74 -9.02 -10.63
C VAL A 228 5.46 -10.51 -10.66
N THR A 229 4.25 -10.90 -11.06
CA THR A 229 3.87 -12.29 -11.28
C THR A 229 3.36 -12.47 -12.69
N GLN A 230 3.89 -13.45 -13.43
CA GLN A 230 3.50 -13.71 -14.83
C GLN A 230 3.47 -12.43 -15.68
N GLY A 231 4.44 -11.52 -15.51
CA GLY A 231 4.48 -10.26 -16.25
C GLY A 231 3.47 -9.18 -15.82
N ASN A 232 2.71 -9.39 -14.75
CA ASN A 232 1.78 -8.41 -14.19
C ASN A 232 2.35 -7.86 -12.87
N PRO A 233 2.65 -6.55 -12.79
CA PRO A 233 2.94 -5.90 -11.53
C PRO A 233 1.76 -6.03 -10.55
N PHE A 234 2.05 -6.35 -9.31
CA PHE A 234 1.10 -6.33 -8.21
C PHE A 234 1.74 -5.77 -6.94
N GLN A 235 0.91 -5.25 -6.05
CA GLN A 235 1.31 -4.72 -4.76
C GLN A 235 0.30 -5.14 -3.69
N VAL A 236 0.80 -5.49 -2.51
CA VAL A 236 -0.02 -5.96 -1.39
C VAL A 236 0.04 -4.95 -0.26
N GLU A 237 -1.14 -4.61 0.25
CA GLU A 237 -1.29 -3.74 1.41
C GLU A 237 -2.18 -4.42 2.44
N ILE A 238 -1.76 -4.39 3.70
CA ILE A 238 -2.47 -5.06 4.80
C ILE A 238 -2.64 -4.08 5.95
N GLY A 239 -3.84 -4.06 6.52
CA GLY A 239 -4.13 -3.37 7.76
C GLY A 239 -4.70 -4.35 8.79
N LEU A 240 -4.29 -4.24 10.04
CA LEU A 240 -4.90 -4.95 11.16
C LEU A 240 -5.31 -3.93 12.21
N VAL A 241 -6.52 -4.13 12.70
CA VAL A 241 -7.13 -3.34 13.76
C VAL A 241 -7.44 -4.27 14.91
N PHE A 242 -7.16 -3.84 16.14
CA PHE A 242 -7.40 -4.62 17.35
C PHE A 242 -8.09 -3.81 18.45
N GLY A 243 -9.07 -4.43 19.10
CA GLY A 243 -9.84 -3.88 20.21
C GLY A 243 -11.02 -2.99 19.79
N GLY A 244 -11.52 -2.21 20.75
CA GLY A 244 -12.69 -1.35 20.56
C GLY A 244 -14.00 -2.11 20.63
N ASP A 245 -14.93 -1.83 19.70
CA ASP A 245 -16.28 -2.42 19.66
C ASP A 245 -16.32 -3.82 19.02
N LEU A 246 -15.16 -4.37 18.67
CA LEU A 246 -15.06 -5.71 18.08
C LEU A 246 -15.30 -6.79 19.14
N ALA A 247 -16.15 -7.76 18.83
CA ALA A 247 -16.46 -8.86 19.74
C ALA A 247 -15.26 -9.82 19.87
N ALA A 248 -14.89 -10.14 21.12
CA ALA A 248 -13.71 -10.96 21.41
C ALA A 248 -13.90 -12.45 21.05
N ASP A 249 -15.11 -12.98 21.21
CA ASP A 249 -15.39 -14.42 21.02
C ASP A 249 -15.79 -14.79 19.58
N SER A 250 -15.92 -13.82 18.69
CA SER A 250 -16.26 -14.05 17.29
C SER A 250 -15.03 -14.29 16.40
N PRO A 251 -15.19 -14.98 15.26
CA PRO A 251 -14.17 -14.96 14.21
C PRO A 251 -13.83 -13.52 13.83
N ILE A 252 -12.55 -13.27 13.53
CA ILE A 252 -12.10 -11.94 13.13
C ILE A 252 -12.84 -11.46 11.87
N GLU A 253 -12.99 -10.14 11.74
CA GLU A 253 -13.56 -9.56 10.52
C GLU A 253 -12.50 -9.50 9.42
N ILE A 254 -12.77 -10.08 8.25
CA ILE A 254 -11.86 -10.09 7.11
C ILE A 254 -12.41 -9.17 6.03
N LEU A 255 -11.67 -8.09 5.72
CA LEU A 255 -12.00 -7.12 4.69
C LEU A 255 -11.09 -7.36 3.48
N ARG A 256 -11.68 -7.87 2.39
CA ARG A 256 -10.95 -8.26 1.18
C ARG A 256 -11.16 -7.21 0.09
N PHE A 257 -10.07 -6.79 -0.54
CA PHE A 257 -10.11 -5.82 -1.62
C PHE A 257 -9.20 -6.21 -2.77
N ALA A 258 -9.68 -6.01 -4.00
CA ALA A 258 -8.88 -6.11 -5.21
C ALA A 258 -9.07 -4.84 -6.04
N ASN A 259 -7.99 -4.15 -6.40
CA ASN A 259 -8.03 -2.89 -7.16
C ASN A 259 -9.06 -1.88 -6.61
N ARG A 260 -9.03 -1.67 -5.29
CA ARG A 260 -9.98 -0.82 -4.55
C ARG A 260 -11.46 -1.22 -4.55
N VAL A 261 -11.77 -2.43 -5.02
CA VAL A 261 -13.13 -2.98 -5.01
C VAL A 261 -13.28 -3.97 -3.85
N PRO A 262 -14.32 -3.83 -3.00
CA PRO A 262 -14.64 -4.79 -1.96
C PRO A 262 -15.09 -6.15 -2.53
N LEU A 263 -14.58 -7.25 -1.97
CA LEU A 263 -14.99 -8.61 -2.29
C LEU A 263 -15.84 -9.19 -1.15
N MET A 264 -17.15 -9.32 -1.35
CA MET A 264 -18.09 -9.71 -0.28
C MET A 264 -18.47 -11.19 -0.31
N TYR A 265 -18.49 -11.82 -1.48
CA TYR A 265 -18.95 -13.21 -1.63
C TYR A 265 -17.78 -14.20 -1.76
N GLN A 266 -18.09 -15.50 -1.69
CA GLN A 266 -17.14 -16.61 -1.92
C GLN A 266 -15.85 -16.55 -1.08
N GLN A 267 -15.96 -16.16 0.19
CA GLN A 267 -14.79 -15.97 1.07
C GLN A 267 -13.90 -17.22 1.18
N GLY A 268 -14.48 -18.43 1.30
CA GLY A 268 -13.69 -19.66 1.48
C GLY A 268 -12.86 -20.07 0.24
N GLY A 269 -13.24 -19.62 -0.95
CA GLY A 269 -12.49 -19.91 -2.18
C GLY A 269 -11.35 -18.92 -2.45
N CYS A 270 -11.36 -17.77 -1.78
CA CYS A 270 -10.50 -16.64 -2.13
C CYS A 270 -9.07 -16.81 -1.63
N LEU A 271 -8.10 -16.49 -2.49
CA LEU A 271 -6.67 -16.42 -2.17
C LEU A 271 -6.38 -15.61 -0.90
N LEU A 272 -7.01 -14.44 -0.76
CA LEU A 272 -6.77 -13.52 0.36
C LEU A 272 -7.14 -14.17 1.72
N THR A 273 -8.26 -14.90 1.75
CA THR A 273 -8.67 -15.64 2.96
C THR A 273 -7.72 -16.80 3.24
N LYS A 274 -7.37 -17.57 2.20
CA LYS A 274 -6.45 -18.72 2.33
C LYS A 274 -5.07 -18.30 2.85
N ALA A 275 -4.57 -17.14 2.42
CA ALA A 275 -3.33 -16.58 2.92
C ALA A 275 -3.41 -16.30 4.43
N LEU A 276 -4.53 -15.75 4.90
CA LEU A 276 -4.80 -15.53 6.33
C LEU A 276 -4.90 -16.84 7.12
N GLU A 277 -5.61 -17.84 6.60
CA GLU A 277 -5.76 -19.15 7.22
C GLU A 277 -4.45 -19.94 7.31
N SER A 278 -3.48 -19.65 6.44
CA SER A 278 -2.17 -20.31 6.41
C SER A 278 -1.26 -19.95 7.60
N ILE A 279 -1.61 -18.92 8.37
CA ILE A 279 -0.79 -18.37 9.45
C ILE A 279 -1.28 -18.88 10.81
N ASP A 280 -0.31 -19.23 11.67
CA ASP A 280 -0.55 -19.59 13.07
C ASP A 280 -0.69 -18.31 13.91
N TRP A 281 -1.92 -17.79 13.99
CA TRP A 281 -2.24 -16.55 14.68
C TRP A 281 -2.13 -16.66 16.21
N LYS A 282 -2.11 -17.89 16.75
CA LYS A 282 -1.87 -18.15 18.17
C LYS A 282 -0.52 -17.60 18.63
N ARG A 283 0.50 -17.64 17.77
CA ARG A 283 1.84 -17.08 18.06
C ARG A 283 1.84 -15.55 18.15
N TYR A 284 0.83 -14.91 17.60
CA TYR A 284 0.67 -13.45 17.54
C TYR A 284 -0.38 -12.91 18.52
N GLY A 285 -0.98 -13.79 19.34
CA GLY A 285 -1.85 -13.39 20.45
C GLY A 285 -3.35 -13.41 20.16
N LEU A 286 -3.78 -13.95 19.00
CA LEU A 286 -5.18 -14.25 18.74
C LEU A 286 -5.50 -15.71 19.11
N GLU A 287 -6.77 -15.99 19.40
CA GLU A 287 -7.20 -17.36 19.67
C GLU A 287 -7.46 -18.10 18.36
N GLN A 288 -7.06 -19.37 18.26
CA GLN A 288 -7.29 -20.17 17.06
C GLN A 288 -7.59 -21.61 17.47
N PRO A 289 -8.86 -21.94 17.76
CA PRO A 289 -9.26 -23.29 18.15
C PRO A 289 -8.88 -24.29 17.06
N GLY A 290 -8.09 -25.31 17.38
CA GLY A 290 -7.64 -26.34 16.42
C GLY A 290 -6.46 -25.96 15.53
N GLY A 291 -5.88 -24.75 15.67
CA GLY A 291 -4.63 -24.34 15.00
C GLY A 291 -4.70 -24.20 13.47
N ARG A 292 -5.89 -24.34 12.87
CA ARG A 292 -6.16 -24.16 11.44
C ARG A 292 -7.46 -23.39 11.24
N GLY A 293 -7.51 -22.56 10.21
CA GLY A 293 -8.68 -21.77 9.86
C GLY A 293 -8.65 -20.33 10.40
N ILE A 294 -9.80 -19.66 10.38
CA ILE A 294 -9.90 -18.25 10.76
C ILE A 294 -9.76 -18.10 12.29
N PRO A 295 -8.87 -17.23 12.80
CA PRO A 295 -8.74 -17.00 14.22
C PRO A 295 -9.96 -16.25 14.80
N LYS A 296 -10.09 -16.32 16.11
CA LYS A 296 -11.06 -15.57 16.92
C LYS A 296 -10.37 -14.46 17.69
N GLY A 297 -11.08 -13.36 17.87
CA GLY A 297 -10.58 -12.23 18.62
C GLY A 297 -11.23 -10.92 18.18
N PRO A 298 -11.06 -9.85 18.97
CA PRO A 298 -11.57 -8.52 18.66
C PRO A 298 -10.65 -7.84 17.64
N ALA A 299 -10.55 -8.43 16.44
CA ALA A 299 -9.66 -7.96 15.39
C ALA A 299 -10.34 -7.90 14.02
N ALA A 300 -9.93 -6.94 13.21
CA ALA A 300 -10.30 -6.83 11.81
C ALA A 300 -9.03 -6.76 10.95
N VAL A 301 -8.99 -7.53 9.86
CA VAL A 301 -7.86 -7.59 8.93
C VAL A 301 -8.31 -7.17 7.55
N LEU A 302 -7.72 -6.08 7.06
CA LEU A 302 -7.82 -5.58 5.71
C LEU A 302 -6.70 -6.16 4.86
N ILE A 303 -7.05 -6.75 3.72
CA ILE A 303 -6.09 -7.24 2.72
C ILE A 303 -6.48 -6.63 1.37
N HIS A 304 -5.57 -5.83 0.82
CA HIS A 304 -5.72 -5.21 -0.49
C HIS A 304 -4.66 -5.73 -1.45
N LEU A 305 -5.12 -6.18 -2.62
CA LEU A 305 -4.29 -6.57 -3.75
C LEU A 305 -4.52 -5.57 -4.89
N ALA A 306 -3.49 -4.79 -5.22
CA ALA A 306 -3.47 -3.96 -6.43
C ALA A 306 -2.70 -4.71 -7.52
N SER A 307 -3.27 -4.87 -8.71
CA SER A 307 -2.60 -5.48 -9.87
C SER A 307 -3.20 -4.94 -11.16
N THR A 308 -2.39 -4.88 -12.22
CA THR A 308 -2.90 -4.59 -13.58
C THR A 308 -3.88 -5.65 -14.07
N ASN A 309 -3.66 -6.90 -13.67
CA ASN A 309 -4.54 -8.01 -13.97
C ASN A 309 -4.72 -8.89 -12.72
N VAL A 310 -5.92 -8.87 -12.14
CA VAL A 310 -6.29 -9.73 -11.02
C VAL A 310 -6.96 -11.00 -11.56
N GLN A 311 -6.38 -12.16 -11.24
CA GLN A 311 -6.95 -13.45 -11.62
C GLN A 311 -8.14 -13.78 -10.70
N PHE A 312 -9.34 -13.85 -11.25
CA PHE A 312 -10.56 -14.22 -10.51
C PHE A 312 -10.95 -15.68 -10.76
N THR A 313 -11.62 -16.30 -9.78
CA THR A 313 -12.14 -17.67 -9.91
C THR A 313 -13.35 -17.78 -10.83
N SER A 314 -14.07 -16.68 -11.03
CA SER A 314 -15.28 -16.60 -11.86
C SER A 314 -15.42 -15.21 -12.48
N GLU A 315 -16.25 -15.11 -13.51
CA GLU A 315 -16.58 -13.87 -14.21
C GLU A 315 -17.30 -12.85 -13.30
N ALA A 316 -17.89 -13.31 -12.19
CA ALA A 316 -18.51 -12.47 -11.18
C ALA A 316 -17.49 -11.65 -10.36
N LYS A 317 -16.19 -11.97 -10.44
CA LYS A 317 -15.09 -11.26 -9.77
C LYS A 317 -15.20 -11.17 -8.24
N GLU A 318 -15.80 -12.18 -7.60
CA GLU A 318 -16.02 -12.20 -6.15
C GLU A 318 -14.87 -12.81 -5.33
N ALA A 319 -14.00 -13.58 -5.98
CA ALA A 319 -12.86 -14.22 -5.33
C ALA A 319 -11.65 -14.25 -6.26
N VAL A 320 -10.50 -13.88 -5.70
CA VAL A 320 -9.19 -14.01 -6.34
C VAL A 320 -8.77 -15.48 -6.38
N ALA A 321 -8.34 -15.94 -7.55
CA ALA A 321 -7.82 -17.28 -7.81
C ALA A 321 -6.49 -17.52 -7.09
N VAL A 322 -6.16 -18.79 -6.86
CA VAL A 322 -4.93 -19.15 -6.13
C VAL A 322 -3.72 -18.99 -7.04
N ASN A 323 -2.78 -18.15 -6.63
CA ASN A 323 -1.46 -17.98 -7.22
C ASN A 323 -0.44 -18.04 -6.07
N GLU A 324 0.55 -18.92 -6.18
CA GLU A 324 1.51 -19.21 -5.10
C GLU A 324 2.45 -18.02 -4.80
N GLU A 325 2.90 -17.30 -5.82
CA GLU A 325 3.77 -16.13 -5.67
C GLU A 325 3.05 -15.01 -4.90
N VAL A 326 1.80 -14.74 -5.29
CA VAL A 326 0.95 -13.75 -4.63
C VAL A 326 0.58 -14.20 -3.20
N LEU A 327 0.32 -15.51 -3.00
CA LEU A 327 0.02 -16.07 -1.68
C LEU A 327 1.16 -15.84 -0.69
N GLU A 328 2.39 -16.15 -1.10
CA GLU A 328 3.57 -16.02 -0.26
C GLU A 328 3.85 -14.56 0.09
N GLU A 329 3.64 -13.63 -0.85
CA GLU A 329 3.81 -12.21 -0.59
C GLU A 329 2.76 -11.65 0.38
N ILE A 330 1.50 -12.06 0.24
CA ILE A 330 0.44 -11.74 1.23
C ILE A 330 0.79 -12.31 2.59
N ARG A 331 1.28 -13.56 2.63
CA ARG A 331 1.67 -14.21 3.88
C ARG A 331 2.80 -13.44 4.58
N ARG A 332 3.81 -12.98 3.85
CA ARG A 332 4.90 -12.15 4.39
C ARG A 332 4.38 -10.84 4.99
N ALA A 333 3.48 -10.16 4.29
CA ALA A 333 2.82 -8.95 4.78
C ALA A 333 2.02 -9.21 6.08
N LEU A 334 1.24 -10.30 6.12
CA LEU A 334 0.44 -10.66 7.30
C LEU A 334 1.32 -11.02 8.51
N LEU A 335 2.45 -11.70 8.30
CA LEU A 335 3.40 -12.01 9.37
C LEU A 335 4.00 -10.72 9.98
N GLU A 336 4.29 -9.73 9.15
CA GLU A 336 4.80 -8.43 9.60
C GLU A 336 3.77 -7.69 10.47
N VAL A 337 2.52 -7.63 10.01
CA VAL A 337 1.42 -7.04 10.77
C VAL A 337 1.14 -7.82 12.07
N GLY A 338 1.21 -9.16 12.02
CA GLY A 338 1.07 -10.03 13.19
C GLY A 338 2.15 -9.80 14.25
N ARG A 339 3.40 -9.52 13.85
CA ARG A 339 4.46 -9.11 14.79
C ARG A 339 4.12 -7.79 15.49
N GLY A 340 3.56 -6.83 14.75
CA GLY A 340 3.07 -5.57 15.33
C GLY A 340 2.00 -5.79 16.40
N LEU A 341 1.00 -6.65 16.12
CA LEU A 341 -0.02 -7.02 17.11
C LEU A 341 0.59 -7.67 18.35
N LYS A 342 1.51 -8.63 18.16
CA LYS A 342 2.16 -9.33 19.27
C LYS A 342 2.91 -8.36 20.20
N ASN A 343 3.61 -7.39 19.63
CA ASN A 343 4.33 -6.37 20.39
C ASN A 343 3.36 -5.50 21.18
N HIS A 344 2.27 -5.06 20.56
CA HIS A 344 1.22 -4.30 21.24
C HIS A 344 0.61 -5.08 22.42
N LEU A 345 0.23 -6.34 22.21
CA LEU A 345 -0.33 -7.20 23.27
C LEU A 345 0.67 -7.43 24.42
N LYS A 346 1.95 -7.65 24.09
CA LYS A 346 3.01 -7.80 25.08
C LYS A 346 3.18 -6.51 25.89
N LYS A 347 3.21 -5.36 25.23
CA LYS A 347 3.32 -4.02 25.86
C LYS A 347 2.12 -3.74 26.76
N SER A 348 0.90 -4.03 26.30
CA SER A 348 -0.33 -3.87 27.08
C SER A 348 -0.34 -4.77 28.33
N SER A 349 0.04 -6.05 28.21
CA SER A 349 0.14 -6.96 29.35
C SER A 349 1.22 -6.53 30.36
N GLN A 350 2.38 -6.07 29.87
CA GLN A 350 3.45 -5.53 30.71
C GLN A 350 3.01 -4.26 31.45
N ARG A 351 2.34 -3.32 30.76
CA ARG A 351 1.76 -2.11 31.35
C ARG A 351 0.74 -2.44 32.43
N LYS A 352 -0.14 -3.42 32.20
CA LYS A 352 -1.12 -3.85 33.22
C LYS A 352 -0.44 -4.40 34.48
N LYS A 353 0.56 -5.27 34.32
CA LYS A 353 1.35 -5.80 35.45
C LYS A 353 2.15 -4.72 36.17
N ALA A 354 2.69 -3.76 35.42
CA ALA A 354 3.36 -2.59 35.97
C ALA A 354 2.39 -1.75 36.80
N GLN A 355 1.20 -1.45 36.27
CA GLN A 355 0.17 -0.68 36.97
C GLN A 355 -0.27 -1.38 38.27
N GLU A 356 -0.52 -2.69 38.24
CA GLU A 356 -0.85 -3.49 39.43
C GLU A 356 0.28 -3.42 40.48
N LYS A 357 1.55 -3.45 40.06
CA LYS A 357 2.70 -3.26 40.95
C LYS A 357 2.79 -1.83 41.49
N PHE A 358 2.55 -0.81 40.66
CA PHE A 358 2.57 0.59 41.07
C PHE A 358 1.45 0.88 42.09
N GLU A 359 0.25 0.35 41.87
CA GLU A 359 -0.86 0.46 42.83
C GLU A 359 -0.53 -0.22 44.16
N LEU A 360 0.06 -1.41 44.11
CA LEU A 360 0.56 -2.10 45.30
C LEU A 360 1.59 -1.26 46.06
N ILE A 361 2.49 -0.57 45.36
CA ILE A 361 3.58 0.20 45.97
C ILE A 361 3.13 1.56 46.50
N ASN A 362 2.33 2.31 45.75
CA ASN A 362 1.97 3.69 46.10
C ASN A 362 0.74 3.77 47.00
N VAL A 363 -0.17 2.80 46.90
CA VAL A 363 -1.44 2.81 47.64
C VAL A 363 -1.40 1.80 48.78
N ILE A 364 -1.08 0.55 48.47
CA ILE A 364 -1.23 -0.54 49.45
C ILE A 364 -0.06 -0.55 50.46
N LEU A 365 1.18 -0.43 50.00
CA LEU A 365 2.36 -0.54 50.87
C LEU A 365 2.43 0.55 51.95
N PRO A 366 2.14 1.85 51.69
CA PRO A 366 2.13 2.88 52.72
C PRO A 366 0.98 2.70 53.69
N GLU A 367 -0.18 2.23 53.24
CA GLU A 367 -1.31 1.90 54.12
C GLU A 367 -0.98 0.73 55.06
N ILE A 368 -0.30 -0.30 54.56
CA ILE A 368 0.20 -1.41 55.40
C ILE A 368 1.22 -0.90 56.41
N SER A 369 2.16 -0.05 55.98
CA SER A 369 3.19 0.56 56.83
C SER A 369 2.55 1.35 57.97
N ARG A 370 1.61 2.26 57.64
CA ARG A 370 0.90 3.11 58.59
C ARG A 370 0.10 2.30 59.60
N LYS A 371 -0.73 1.35 59.14
CA LYS A 371 -1.55 0.51 60.04
C LYS A 371 -0.71 -0.37 60.95
N SER A 372 0.36 -0.98 60.43
CA SER A 372 1.27 -1.81 61.23
C SER A 372 2.01 -0.98 62.28
N SER A 373 2.44 0.23 61.91
CA SER A 373 3.14 1.17 62.79
C SER A 373 2.22 1.69 63.90
N GLN A 374 0.94 1.97 63.59
CA GLN A 374 -0.09 2.33 64.57
C GLN A 374 -0.38 1.19 65.55
N LEU A 375 -0.53 -0.05 65.07
CA LEU A 375 -0.79 -1.22 65.91
C LEU A 375 0.35 -1.52 66.89
N LEU A 376 1.60 -1.33 66.45
CA LEU A 376 2.80 -1.60 67.24
C LEU A 376 3.34 -0.36 67.98
N ASN A 377 2.74 0.80 67.76
CA ASN A 377 3.14 2.10 68.28
C ASN A 377 4.62 2.43 67.99
N ARG A 378 5.04 2.24 66.72
CA ARG A 378 6.41 2.48 66.22
C ARG A 378 6.42 3.48 65.07
N GLU A 379 7.60 4.01 64.74
CA GLU A 379 7.78 4.88 63.56
C GLU A 379 7.66 4.11 62.25
N GLU A 380 7.21 4.80 61.19
CA GLU A 380 7.07 4.21 59.86
C GLU A 380 8.44 3.85 59.27
N PRO A 381 8.66 2.60 58.81
CA PRO A 381 9.91 2.20 58.19
C PRO A 381 10.12 2.89 56.84
N ASN A 382 11.39 3.18 56.50
CA ASN A 382 11.75 3.67 55.17
C ASN A 382 11.45 2.60 54.10
N LEU A 383 10.50 2.89 53.21
CA LEU A 383 10.01 1.95 52.20
C LEU A 383 10.90 1.89 50.94
N ALA A 384 11.80 2.86 50.72
CA ALA A 384 12.60 2.95 49.48
C ALA A 384 13.40 1.68 49.12
N PRO A 385 14.03 0.96 50.08
CA PRO A 385 14.73 -0.29 49.79
C PRO A 385 13.79 -1.42 49.37
N ILE A 386 12.60 -1.49 49.97
CA ILE A 386 11.57 -2.50 49.68
C ILE A 386 10.98 -2.26 48.29
N ILE A 387 10.71 -1.00 47.95
CA ILE A 387 10.21 -0.59 46.63
C ILE A 387 11.19 -1.02 45.53
N THR A 388 12.48 -0.77 45.74
CA THR A 388 13.54 -1.17 44.79
C THR A 388 13.63 -2.68 44.65
N GLN A 389 13.46 -3.45 45.74
CA GLN A 389 13.45 -4.92 45.70
C GLN A 389 12.24 -5.50 44.96
N ILE A 390 11.05 -4.91 45.14
CA ILE A 390 9.81 -5.37 44.48
C ILE A 390 9.84 -5.08 42.97
N MET A 391 10.42 -3.93 42.59
CA MET A 391 10.47 -3.48 41.20
C MET A 391 11.58 -4.18 40.41
N ASN A 392 12.83 -4.11 40.90
CA ASN A 392 14.05 -4.69 40.30
C ASN A 392 14.06 -4.73 38.76
N ALA A 393 13.62 -3.65 38.11
CA ALA A 393 13.47 -3.56 36.67
C ALA A 393 13.68 -2.12 36.18
N VAL A 394 13.97 -1.97 34.89
CA VAL A 394 14.06 -0.67 34.23
C VAL A 394 12.74 -0.45 33.48
N PHE A 395 12.15 0.74 33.63
CA PHE A 395 10.90 1.11 32.99
C PHE A 395 11.18 2.08 31.86
N CYS A 396 10.39 1.95 30.79
CA CYS A 396 10.36 2.90 29.70
C CYS A 396 8.91 3.30 29.49
N GLU A 397 8.63 4.57 29.73
CA GLU A 397 7.35 5.20 29.50
C GLU A 397 7.46 6.12 28.31
N GLU A 398 6.39 6.18 27.52
CA GLU A 398 6.33 7.01 26.33
C GLU A 398 5.05 7.84 26.42
N GLU A 399 5.18 9.13 26.17
CA GLU A 399 4.06 10.05 26.08
C GLU A 399 4.07 10.69 24.70
N LEU A 400 3.02 10.41 23.94
CA LEU A 400 2.79 11.02 22.64
C LEU A 400 1.86 12.20 22.82
N GLY A 401 2.31 13.36 22.35
CA GLY A 401 1.60 14.63 22.43
C GLY A 401 1.39 15.28 21.07
N TRP A 402 0.62 16.37 21.09
CA TRP A 402 0.43 17.23 19.93
C TRP A 402 0.57 18.69 20.36
N ASP A 403 1.57 19.36 19.81
CA ASP A 403 1.76 20.79 19.98
C ASP A 403 0.84 21.53 19.00
N LYS A 404 -0.21 22.16 19.54
CA LYS A 404 -1.20 22.92 18.76
C LYS A 404 -0.63 24.21 18.17
N GLU A 405 0.37 24.82 18.80
CA GLU A 405 0.91 26.11 18.37
C GLU A 405 1.88 25.93 17.20
N ARG A 406 2.67 24.86 17.23
CA ARG A 406 3.68 24.58 16.19
C ARG A 406 3.19 23.58 15.14
N GLY A 407 2.07 22.89 15.38
CA GLY A 407 1.57 21.85 14.49
C GLY A 407 2.49 20.62 14.43
N LEU A 408 3.19 20.34 15.53
CA LEU A 408 4.18 19.26 15.62
C LEU A 408 3.65 18.12 16.49
N ALA A 409 3.95 16.89 16.09
CA ALA A 409 3.71 15.73 16.94
C ALA A 409 4.91 15.53 17.88
N THR A 410 4.68 15.48 19.19
CA THR A 410 5.74 15.37 20.21
C THR A 410 5.78 13.97 20.80
N CYS A 411 6.98 13.50 21.16
CA CYS A 411 7.19 12.22 21.84
C CYS A 411 8.25 12.36 22.91
N ASP A 412 7.87 12.02 24.13
CA ASP A 412 8.73 12.01 25.29
C ASP A 412 8.87 10.58 25.79
N ILE A 413 10.11 10.07 25.79
CA ILE A 413 10.46 8.73 26.25
C ILE A 413 11.23 8.86 27.55
N THR A 414 10.64 8.40 28.66
CA THR A 414 11.25 8.42 29.99
C THR A 414 11.71 7.03 30.38
N VAL A 415 13.02 6.86 30.61
CA VAL A 415 13.61 5.60 31.07
C VAL A 415 14.02 5.71 32.53
N LEU A 416 13.42 4.90 33.40
CA LEU A 416 13.64 4.88 34.86
C LEU A 416 14.33 3.59 35.29
N ASN A 417 15.43 3.67 36.05
CA ASN A 417 16.13 2.49 36.56
C ASN A 417 15.76 2.17 38.02
N TYR A 418 14.91 1.17 38.26
CA TYR A 418 14.63 0.64 39.62
C TYR A 418 15.44 -0.61 39.96
N THR A 419 16.54 -0.88 39.25
CA THR A 419 17.45 -1.99 39.61
C THR A 419 18.52 -1.53 40.59
N ALA A 420 19.07 -2.44 41.38
CA ALA A 420 20.15 -2.15 42.33
C ALA A 420 21.51 -1.84 41.67
N ARG A 421 21.62 -1.91 40.34
CA ARG A 421 22.88 -1.68 39.60
C ARG A 421 22.70 -0.56 38.58
N ALA A 422 23.79 0.13 38.29
CA ALA A 422 23.84 1.07 37.18
C ALA A 422 23.70 0.32 35.84
N ARG A 423 22.96 0.91 34.89
CA ARG A 423 22.68 0.31 33.56
C ARG A 423 22.92 1.32 32.46
N ALA A 424 23.48 0.85 31.34
CA ALA A 424 23.64 1.65 30.13
C ALA A 424 22.78 1.05 29.01
N TYR A 425 22.02 1.89 28.33
CA TYR A 425 21.12 1.48 27.25
C TYR A 425 21.27 2.38 26.03
N THR A 426 21.00 1.81 24.86
CA THR A 426 20.68 2.57 23.65
C THR A 426 19.20 2.36 23.36
N ILE A 427 18.43 3.43 23.28
CA ILE A 427 17.01 3.38 22.97
C ILE A 427 16.84 3.68 21.49
N LEU A 428 15.99 2.92 20.82
CA LEU A 428 15.62 3.15 19.43
C LEU A 428 14.11 3.35 19.37
N ALA A 429 13.64 4.32 18.59
CA ALA A 429 12.21 4.54 18.39
C ALA A 429 11.87 4.47 16.91
N LYS A 430 10.78 3.78 16.60
CA LYS A 430 10.20 3.77 15.26
C LYS A 430 9.42 5.06 15.04
N TRP A 431 9.69 5.75 13.95
CA TRP A 431 8.98 6.98 13.59
C TRP A 431 8.49 6.89 12.14
N PRO A 432 7.37 7.58 11.79
CA PRO A 432 6.76 7.50 10.46
C PRO A 432 7.56 8.31 9.42
N GLU A 433 8.73 7.82 9.05
CA GLU A 433 9.57 8.42 8.01
C GLU A 433 8.83 8.42 6.66
N SER A 434 8.78 9.58 6.01
CA SER A 434 8.30 9.76 4.64
C SER A 434 8.85 11.04 4.05
N ASP A 435 8.76 11.23 2.73
CA ASP A 435 9.27 12.44 2.04
C ASP A 435 8.73 13.77 2.60
N TYR A 436 7.60 13.73 3.31
CA TYR A 436 6.91 14.89 3.85
C TYR A 436 7.01 15.02 5.37
N VAL A 437 7.63 14.05 6.06
CA VAL A 437 7.70 14.01 7.52
C VAL A 437 9.17 14.08 7.94
N ALA A 438 9.53 15.14 8.66
CA ALA A 438 10.88 15.38 9.11
C ALA A 438 10.93 15.51 10.64
N MET A 439 12.06 15.10 11.23
CA MET A 439 12.33 15.30 12.66
C MET A 439 12.95 16.68 12.84
N GLU A 440 12.27 17.57 13.56
CA GLU A 440 12.71 18.97 13.74
C GLU A 440 13.43 19.20 15.06
N ASN A 441 12.81 18.82 16.19
CA ASN A 441 13.44 19.00 17.50
C ASN A 441 13.93 17.64 18.01
N ASN A 442 15.24 17.53 18.21
CA ASN A 442 15.89 16.37 18.81
C ASN A 442 17.14 16.81 19.59
N PRO A 443 16.98 17.34 20.82
CA PRO A 443 18.08 17.92 21.60
C PRO A 443 19.18 16.93 21.98
N LEU A 444 18.87 15.64 22.08
CA LEU A 444 19.86 14.59 22.39
C LEU A 444 20.58 14.06 21.14
N GLY A 445 20.20 14.52 19.94
CA GLY A 445 20.75 14.05 18.68
C GLY A 445 20.47 12.57 18.42
N GLY A 446 21.50 11.80 18.10
CA GLY A 446 21.37 10.38 17.76
C GLY A 446 21.61 10.10 16.29
N ARG A 447 21.31 8.87 15.86
CA ARG A 447 21.63 8.40 14.50
C ARG A 447 20.49 7.59 13.90
N LYS A 448 20.31 7.74 12.59
CA LYS A 448 19.48 6.84 11.78
C LYS A 448 20.17 5.46 11.70
N GLU A 449 19.46 4.40 12.06
CA GLU A 449 19.96 3.03 11.96
C GLU A 449 19.43 2.31 10.71
N ALA A 450 18.16 2.54 10.38
CA ALA A 450 17.46 2.02 9.20
C ALA A 450 16.30 2.96 8.86
N HIS A 451 15.65 2.77 7.70
CA HIS A 451 14.42 3.49 7.36
C HIS A 451 13.36 3.38 8.47
N GLY A 452 12.89 4.53 8.96
CA GLY A 452 11.89 4.65 10.02
C GLY A 452 12.39 4.34 11.43
N LEU A 453 13.71 4.19 11.66
CA LEU A 453 14.26 3.85 12.99
C LEU A 453 15.41 4.78 13.40
N TRP A 454 15.22 5.48 14.52
CA TRP A 454 16.21 6.40 15.08
C TRP A 454 16.73 5.91 16.42
N ALA A 455 18.03 6.10 16.71
CA ALA A 455 18.69 5.58 17.90
C ALA A 455 19.39 6.67 18.73
N TRP A 456 19.19 6.61 20.04
CA TRP A 456 19.81 7.45 21.07
C TRP A 456 20.61 6.61 22.05
N ARG A 457 21.87 6.99 22.28
CA ARG A 457 22.70 6.39 23.32
C ARG A 457 22.49 7.17 24.61
N LEU A 458 21.99 6.50 25.65
CA LEU A 458 21.82 7.11 26.96
C LEU A 458 23.12 7.02 27.77
N ASP A 459 23.31 8.01 28.64
CA ASP A 459 24.30 7.93 29.71
C ASP A 459 23.95 6.81 30.69
N THR A 460 24.93 6.44 31.51
CA THR A 460 24.75 5.35 32.48
C THR A 460 23.73 5.78 33.55
N LEU A 461 22.60 5.06 33.60
CA LEU A 461 21.52 5.28 34.57
C LEU A 461 21.87 4.61 35.89
N ASN A 462 22.07 5.41 36.94
CA ASN A 462 22.24 4.91 38.31
C ASN A 462 20.90 4.42 38.89
N PRO A 463 20.91 3.55 39.92
CA PRO A 463 19.70 3.16 40.64
C PRO A 463 18.88 4.37 41.10
N GLY A 464 17.58 4.39 40.78
CA GLY A 464 16.64 5.46 41.14
C GLY A 464 16.68 6.70 40.23
N THR A 465 17.57 6.75 39.23
CA THR A 465 17.64 7.86 38.26
C THR A 465 16.80 7.60 37.01
N SER A 466 16.39 8.68 36.34
CA SER A 466 15.72 8.65 35.05
C SER A 466 16.48 9.44 33.99
N ALA A 467 16.29 9.08 32.73
CA ALA A 467 16.65 9.90 31.58
C ALA A 467 15.44 10.07 30.66
N THR A 468 15.32 11.25 30.05
CA THR A 468 14.18 11.60 29.19
C THR A 468 14.70 11.96 27.81
N ILE A 469 14.14 11.33 26.77
CA ILE A 469 14.40 11.62 25.37
C ILE A 469 13.16 12.28 24.80
N SER A 470 13.25 13.55 24.41
CA SER A 470 12.17 14.29 23.77
C SER A 470 12.48 14.49 22.28
N PHE A 471 11.55 14.22 21.38
CA PHE A 471 11.68 14.63 19.98
C PHE A 471 10.34 15.01 19.34
N SER A 472 10.36 15.84 18.28
CA SER A 472 9.17 16.27 17.56
C SER A 472 9.26 16.09 16.05
N LEU A 473 8.12 15.78 15.43
CA LEU A 473 7.98 15.54 14.00
C LEU A 473 7.06 16.59 13.34
N SER A 474 7.46 17.07 12.17
CA SER A 474 6.63 17.94 11.31
C SER A 474 6.01 17.15 10.15
N GLY A 475 4.98 17.72 9.51
CA GLY A 475 4.30 17.10 8.36
C GLY A 475 3.21 16.07 8.69
N LEU A 476 2.94 15.86 9.98
CA LEU A 476 1.83 15.02 10.46
C LEU A 476 0.64 15.88 10.89
N SER A 477 -0.56 15.31 10.90
CA SER A 477 -1.79 15.91 11.44
C SER A 477 -2.15 15.26 12.77
N LYS A 478 -2.85 15.99 13.65
CA LYS A 478 -3.30 15.49 14.97
C LYS A 478 -3.91 14.08 14.87
N GLY A 479 -3.36 13.15 15.66
CA GLY A 479 -3.83 11.75 15.75
C GLY A 479 -3.27 10.79 14.69
N GLN A 480 -2.44 11.22 13.73
CA GLN A 480 -1.79 10.30 12.79
C GLN A 480 -0.74 9.41 13.46
N TRP A 481 -0.04 9.98 14.46
CA TRP A 481 0.94 9.27 15.26
C TRP A 481 0.37 9.02 16.65
N SER A 482 0.04 7.76 16.91
CA SER A 482 -0.75 7.32 18.06
C SER A 482 -0.06 6.24 18.88
N ASP A 483 0.95 5.59 18.31
CA ASP A 483 1.76 4.56 18.95
C ASP A 483 3.15 4.59 18.30
N THR A 484 4.16 4.29 19.12
CA THR A 484 5.56 4.23 18.75
C THR A 484 6.14 2.94 19.29
N ASP A 485 6.76 2.15 18.42
CA ASP A 485 7.52 1.00 18.87
C ASP A 485 8.88 1.46 19.39
N ILE A 486 9.11 1.27 20.69
CA ILE A 486 10.39 1.53 21.34
C ILE A 486 11.17 0.22 21.45
N PHE A 487 12.39 0.24 20.95
CA PHE A 487 13.37 -0.81 21.08
C PHE A 487 14.54 -0.40 21.97
N PHE A 488 15.28 -1.38 22.49
CA PHE A 488 16.50 -1.09 23.23
C PHE A 488 17.62 -2.08 22.90
N ARG A 489 18.86 -1.61 23.06
CA ARG A 489 20.09 -2.40 23.16
C ARG A 489 20.69 -2.21 24.55
N GLY A 490 20.98 -3.32 25.23
CA GLY A 490 21.64 -3.31 26.54
C GLY A 490 21.42 -4.60 27.32
N ASN A 491 22.00 -4.64 28.52
CA ASN A 491 21.95 -5.79 29.42
C ASN A 491 20.78 -5.69 30.40
N GLY A 492 19.97 -6.74 30.47
CA GLY A 492 18.72 -6.78 31.24
C GLY A 492 17.54 -6.32 30.39
N ASP A 493 16.33 -6.63 30.86
CA ASP A 493 15.09 -6.25 30.17
C ASP A 493 14.58 -4.89 30.63
N ILE A 494 14.00 -4.15 29.70
CA ILE A 494 13.26 -2.91 29.97
C ILE A 494 11.76 -3.22 29.82
N ILE A 495 10.97 -2.85 30.81
CA ILE A 495 9.51 -2.94 30.78
C ILE A 495 9.00 -1.77 29.94
N GLY A 496 8.21 -2.04 28.89
CA GLY A 496 7.68 -1.02 27.97
C GLY A 496 8.47 -0.86 26.67
N ALA A 497 9.66 -1.46 26.56
CA ALA A 497 10.47 -1.47 25.33
C ALA A 497 10.83 -2.90 24.92
N THR A 498 11.04 -3.14 23.62
CA THR A 498 11.39 -4.46 23.07
C THR A 498 12.89 -4.55 22.78
N LYS A 499 13.55 -5.64 23.16
CA LYS A 499 14.96 -5.83 22.78
C LYS A 499 15.04 -5.96 21.25
N ILE A 500 15.91 -5.17 20.61
CA ILE A 500 16.07 -5.22 19.16
C ILE A 500 16.63 -6.59 18.73
N ASP A 501 16.08 -7.14 17.65
CA ASP A 501 16.64 -8.32 16.98
C ASP A 501 17.60 -7.86 15.88
N GLU A 502 18.89 -8.08 16.08
CA GLU A 502 19.93 -7.64 15.14
C GLU A 502 19.78 -8.29 13.76
N LYS A 503 19.26 -9.52 13.67
CA LYS A 503 19.03 -10.18 12.38
C LYS A 503 17.94 -9.48 11.56
N LEU A 504 16.86 -9.09 12.23
CA LEU A 504 15.76 -8.39 11.58
C LEU A 504 16.19 -6.98 11.12
N LEU A 505 17.06 -6.34 11.90
CA LEU A 505 17.64 -5.05 11.52
C LEU A 505 18.53 -5.18 10.28
N GLU A 506 19.36 -6.22 10.19
CA GLU A 506 20.18 -6.51 9.00
C GLU A 506 19.30 -6.77 7.76
N GLU A 507 18.21 -7.53 7.90
CA GLU A 507 17.26 -7.76 6.80
C GLU A 507 16.62 -6.46 6.29
N MET A 508 16.28 -5.53 7.18
CA MET A 508 15.74 -4.22 6.79
C MET A 508 16.78 -3.39 6.02
N ARG A 509 18.03 -3.35 6.50
CA ARG A 509 19.13 -2.64 5.82
C ARG A 509 19.44 -3.24 4.45
N ASN A 510 19.45 -4.56 4.34
CA ASN A 510 19.68 -5.25 3.07
C ASN A 510 18.57 -4.97 2.07
N ARG A 511 17.31 -4.91 2.52
CA ARG A 511 16.16 -4.57 1.65
C ARG A 511 16.23 -3.13 1.15
N GLU A 512 16.54 -2.19 2.03
CA GLU A 512 16.73 -0.78 1.68
C GLU A 512 17.87 -0.62 0.66
N ALA A 513 19.00 -1.30 0.87
CA ALA A 513 20.12 -1.29 -0.07
C ALA A 513 19.77 -1.90 -1.43
N LEU A 514 19.00 -3.00 -1.45
CA LEU A 514 18.56 -3.64 -2.69
C LEU A 514 17.62 -2.71 -3.49
N SER A 515 16.65 -2.11 -2.81
CA SER A 515 15.70 -1.17 -3.43
C SER A 515 16.40 0.06 -4.00
N ALA A 516 17.36 0.63 -3.27
CA ALA A 516 18.16 1.75 -3.76
C ALA A 516 18.99 1.38 -5.00
N ALA A 517 19.59 0.18 -5.01
CA ALA A 517 20.37 -0.29 -6.16
C ALA A 517 19.50 -0.52 -7.39
N GLU A 518 18.30 -1.09 -7.24
CA GLU A 518 17.34 -1.24 -8.35
C GLU A 518 16.90 0.11 -8.92
N GLU A 519 16.69 1.12 -8.07
CA GLU A 519 16.31 2.46 -8.49
C GLU A 519 17.45 3.19 -9.22
N GLU A 520 18.70 3.00 -8.78
CA GLU A 520 19.89 3.52 -9.47
C GLU A 520 20.07 2.90 -10.86
N VAL A 521 19.93 1.58 -10.99
CA VAL A 521 19.97 0.89 -12.29
C VAL A 521 18.89 1.44 -13.21
N ARG A 522 17.67 1.62 -12.70
CA ARG A 522 16.55 2.20 -13.46
C ARG A 522 16.82 3.63 -13.93
N LYS A 523 17.40 4.47 -13.07
CA LYS A 523 17.78 5.86 -13.43
C LYS A 523 18.89 5.89 -14.49
N ALA A 524 19.91 5.06 -14.33
CA ALA A 524 21.02 4.96 -15.28
C ALA A 524 20.54 4.57 -16.69
N GLU A 525 19.62 3.62 -16.82
CA GLU A 525 19.11 3.19 -18.13
C GLU A 525 18.12 4.19 -18.75
N SER A 526 17.33 4.89 -17.94
CA SER A 526 16.43 5.97 -18.43
C SER A 526 17.19 7.15 -19.02
N GLY A 527 18.42 7.40 -18.56
CA GLY A 527 19.30 8.44 -19.11
C GLY A 527 19.94 8.10 -20.46
N ILE A 528 19.92 6.83 -20.87
CA ILE A 528 20.49 6.36 -22.15
C ILE A 528 19.45 6.48 -23.29
N GLY A 529 18.15 6.44 -22.97
CA GLY A 529 17.04 6.57 -23.93
C GLY A 529 17.11 7.81 -24.82
N PRO A 530 17.30 9.03 -24.27
CA PRO A 530 17.35 10.27 -25.08
C PRO A 530 18.57 10.37 -26.00
N LEU A 531 19.69 9.74 -25.63
CA LEU A 531 20.91 9.72 -26.45
C LEU A 531 20.79 8.76 -27.64
N ALA A 532 20.11 7.61 -27.44
CA ALA A 532 19.83 6.67 -28.51
C ALA A 532 18.76 7.20 -29.48
N GLU A 533 17.73 7.90 -29.00
CA GLU A 533 16.71 8.53 -29.86
C GLU A 533 17.30 9.66 -30.73
N ARG A 534 18.20 10.50 -30.18
CA ARG A 534 18.92 11.51 -30.97
C ARG A 534 19.88 10.92 -32.01
N ALA A 535 20.48 9.77 -31.72
CA ALA A 535 21.35 9.09 -32.68
C ALA A 535 20.56 8.45 -33.83
N GLU A 536 19.32 7.98 -33.57
CA GLU A 536 18.44 7.42 -34.58
C GLU A 536 17.71 8.49 -35.43
N GLU A 537 17.44 9.69 -34.90
CA GLU A 537 16.92 10.83 -35.70
C GLU A 537 17.96 11.35 -36.70
N ASN A 538 19.23 11.43 -36.32
CA ASN A 538 20.31 11.85 -37.24
C ASN A 538 20.58 10.85 -38.39
N LEU A 539 20.03 9.63 -38.33
CA LEU A 539 20.11 8.63 -39.40
C LEU A 539 18.91 8.67 -40.35
N ARG A 540 17.88 9.49 -40.06
CA ARG A 540 16.66 9.63 -40.89
C ARG A 540 16.72 10.80 -41.87
N ASP A 541 17.61 11.76 -41.66
CA ASP A 541 17.82 12.91 -42.56
C ASP A 541 19.10 12.71 -43.39
N ASP A 542 19.02 11.85 -44.40
CA ASP A 542 19.95 11.90 -45.54
C ASP A 542 19.10 11.75 -46.82
N PRO A 543 18.72 12.84 -47.50
CA PRO A 543 17.97 12.76 -48.73
C PRO A 543 18.89 12.33 -49.87
N GLU A 544 18.44 11.29 -50.59
CA GLU A 544 19.02 10.75 -51.82
C GLU A 544 19.53 11.88 -52.75
N GLN A 545 20.86 11.94 -52.97
CA GLN A 545 21.42 12.76 -54.05
C GLN A 545 21.11 12.08 -55.39
N GLU A 546 20.17 12.68 -56.13
CA GLU A 546 19.98 12.43 -57.55
C GLU A 546 21.29 12.65 -58.32
N SER A 547 21.79 11.59 -58.96
CA SER A 547 22.89 11.67 -59.91
C SER A 547 22.36 12.12 -61.28
N THR A 548 22.54 13.40 -61.64
CA THR A 548 22.48 13.86 -63.03
C THR A 548 23.83 13.65 -63.74
N PRO A 549 23.84 13.30 -65.04
CA PRO A 549 25.06 12.92 -65.75
C PRO A 549 25.93 14.12 -66.12
N VAL A 550 27.25 13.90 -66.11
CA VAL A 550 28.31 14.87 -66.40
C VAL A 550 28.41 15.13 -67.91
N ASP A 551 28.36 16.40 -68.30
CA ASP A 551 28.72 16.91 -69.63
C ASP A 551 30.22 17.31 -69.63
N PRO A 552 31.06 16.86 -70.58
CA PRO A 552 32.48 17.13 -70.56
C PRO A 552 32.82 18.37 -71.39
N GLY A 553 33.19 19.47 -70.74
CA GLY A 553 33.86 20.56 -71.45
C GLY A 553 33.85 21.90 -70.74
N SER A 554 34.98 22.23 -70.10
CA SER A 554 35.72 23.47 -70.38
C SER A 554 36.88 23.60 -69.39
N LEU A 555 38.09 23.61 -69.94
CA LEU A 555 39.25 24.24 -69.32
C LEU A 555 38.87 25.67 -68.87
N ASP A 556 39.33 26.10 -67.70
CA ASP A 556 40.44 27.09 -67.64
C ASP A 556 40.73 27.60 -66.22
N TRP A 557 42.03 27.60 -65.91
CA TRP A 557 42.77 28.67 -65.24
C TRP A 557 42.68 28.86 -63.72
N VAL A 558 43.79 28.49 -63.08
CA VAL A 558 44.24 28.89 -61.74
C VAL A 558 44.99 30.23 -61.84
N PRO A 559 44.87 31.11 -60.82
CA PRO A 559 46.07 31.78 -60.34
C PRO A 559 46.25 31.58 -58.83
N ASN A 560 47.40 30.99 -58.51
CA ASN A 560 48.03 31.07 -57.20
C ASN A 560 48.45 32.53 -56.97
N GLN A 561 48.12 33.09 -55.81
CA GLN A 561 48.88 34.19 -55.23
C GLN A 561 49.40 33.77 -53.86
N GLU A 562 50.71 33.90 -53.75
CA GLU A 562 51.58 33.63 -52.62
C GLU A 562 51.45 34.72 -51.53
N GLY A 563 51.80 34.34 -50.29
CA GLY A 563 52.88 35.05 -49.59
C GLY A 563 52.57 35.76 -48.26
N GLY A 564 53.28 35.32 -47.22
CA GLY A 564 53.74 36.08 -46.03
C GLY A 564 52.69 36.37 -44.96
N GLU A 565 52.92 36.20 -43.66
CA GLU A 565 54.11 35.91 -42.81
C GLU A 565 53.68 34.99 -41.66
#